data_AF-A0A6J1Q8Y9-F1
#
_entry.id   AF-A0A6J1Q8Y9-F1
#
_cell.length_a   1.000
_cell.length_b   1.000
_cell.length_c   1.000
_cell.angle_alpha   90.00
_cell.angle_beta   90.00
_cell.angle_gamma   90.00
#
_symmetry.space_group_name_H-M   'P 1'
#
loop_
_entity.id
_entity.type
_entity.pdbx_description
1 polymer ?
#
loop_
_entity_poly.entity_id
_entity_poly.type
_entity_poly.pdbx_seq_one_letter_code
_entity_poly.pdbx_strand_id
1 'polypeptide(L)'
;MRCATIRIQNWWRNVTVARKAARATRREYQLTRAAVVVQTRWRALTARKRFVASRQAAIVIQSYYRMRIATRRYKTIKYAALIIQIYWRAYVAGRRERLRYLSLRQAAITIQRRYRRKRIEREERCRRQDEVALIATKIRDECGEAIPGDQDVTTKLALPGSDYWQEMISVLRSCNSVGMLLTCLNSLDTITILSPTVCVILCELNLANDIYNTIAQNNRSLPWMKVCLRACSILITLTKYSYTRKYVLKKEYALALVKLLITSLKDKEVFLHCATLIWLLSQDEDYSKALAMCPQINWLMKNIQQKVLKETVVARLQKLKDLEKLYPSCEPDRNNVQKPRLFTDISFAVAAIVKITRT
;
A
#
# COMPACT_ATOMS: atom_id res chain seq x y z
N MET A 1 92.23 47.82 -81.28
CA MET A 1 92.08 47.54 -79.84
C MET A 1 90.94 48.32 -79.16
N ARG A 2 90.79 49.64 -79.34
CA ARG A 2 89.76 50.47 -78.64
C ARG A 2 88.30 49.98 -78.77
N CYS A 3 87.87 49.53 -79.95
CA CYS A 3 86.47 49.08 -80.16
C CYS A 3 86.12 47.79 -79.39
N ALA A 4 87.07 46.87 -79.20
CA ALA A 4 86.86 45.66 -78.42
C ALA A 4 86.71 45.98 -76.93
N THR A 5 87.52 46.92 -76.42
CA THR A 5 87.46 47.40 -75.04
C THR A 5 86.11 48.05 -74.71
N ILE A 6 85.58 48.89 -75.61
CA ILE A 6 84.27 49.56 -75.44
C ILE A 6 83.13 48.53 -75.41
N ARG A 7 83.16 47.50 -76.27
CA ARG A 7 82.14 46.43 -76.27
C ARG A 7 82.15 45.63 -74.98
N ILE A 8 83.33 45.29 -74.47
CA ILE A 8 83.48 44.58 -73.19
C ILE A 8 82.99 45.46 -72.02
N GLN A 9 83.36 46.75 -72.00
CA GLN A 9 82.90 47.71 -70.99
C GLN A 9 81.38 47.91 -71.03
N ASN A 10 80.78 48.06 -72.22
CA ASN A 10 79.34 48.20 -72.38
C ASN A 10 78.59 46.92 -72.01
N TRP A 11 79.11 45.74 -72.36
CA TRP A 11 78.56 44.47 -71.93
C TRP A 11 78.56 44.33 -70.41
N TRP A 12 79.69 44.65 -69.76
CA TRP A 12 79.80 44.57 -68.31
C TRP A 12 78.89 45.58 -67.59
N ARG A 13 78.77 46.81 -68.13
CA ARG A 13 77.80 47.81 -67.67
C ARG A 13 76.35 47.31 -67.81
N ASN A 14 75.99 46.73 -68.95
CA ASN A 14 74.64 46.19 -69.16
C ASN A 14 74.34 45.01 -68.22
N VAL A 15 75.29 44.09 -68.03
CA VAL A 15 75.15 42.96 -67.10
C VAL A 15 75.02 43.44 -65.65
N THR A 16 75.79 44.45 -65.24
CA THR A 16 75.67 44.99 -63.88
C THR A 16 74.36 45.73 -63.65
N VAL A 17 73.86 46.48 -64.64
CA VAL A 17 72.54 47.14 -64.58
C VAL A 17 71.43 46.09 -64.51
N ALA A 18 71.45 45.08 -65.38
CA ALA A 18 70.46 43.99 -65.37
C ALA A 18 70.46 43.22 -64.03
N ARG A 19 71.65 42.92 -63.47
CA ARG A 19 71.78 42.29 -62.15
C ARG A 19 71.25 43.18 -61.03
N LYS A 20 71.50 44.50 -61.07
CA LYS A 20 70.95 45.45 -60.09
C LYS A 20 69.43 45.51 -60.18
N ALA A 21 68.86 45.59 -61.38
CA ALA A 21 67.41 45.57 -61.60
C ALA A 21 66.77 44.26 -61.11
N ALA A 22 67.35 43.11 -61.45
CA ALA A 22 66.86 41.80 -60.98
C ALA A 22 66.94 41.62 -59.45
N ARG A 23 67.96 42.21 -58.79
CA ARG A 23 68.05 42.24 -57.33
C ARG A 23 66.98 43.15 -56.72
N ALA A 24 66.70 44.31 -57.33
CA ALA A 24 65.67 45.23 -56.87
C ALA A 24 64.28 44.60 -56.96
N THR A 25 63.91 44.00 -58.09
CA THR A 25 62.62 43.31 -58.27
C THR A 25 62.48 42.11 -57.34
N ARG A 26 63.54 41.31 -57.15
CA ARG A 26 63.53 40.20 -56.20
C ARG A 26 63.34 40.67 -54.75
N ARG A 27 63.97 41.79 -54.37
CA ARG A 27 63.81 42.38 -53.03
C ARG A 27 62.39 42.89 -52.82
N GLU A 28 61.82 43.59 -53.80
CA GLU A 28 60.44 44.05 -53.76
C GLU A 28 59.45 42.88 -53.65
N TYR A 29 59.64 41.82 -54.45
CA TYR A 29 58.85 40.60 -54.34
C TYR A 29 58.96 39.93 -52.96
N GLN A 30 60.17 39.84 -52.40
CA GLN A 30 60.36 39.28 -51.06
C GLN A 30 59.67 40.11 -49.97
N LEU A 31 59.76 41.44 -50.05
CA LEU A 31 59.10 42.35 -49.11
C LEU A 31 57.58 42.27 -49.23
N THR A 32 57.03 42.30 -50.45
CA THR A 32 55.57 42.17 -50.67
C THR A 32 55.07 40.80 -50.21
N ARG A 33 55.77 39.71 -50.53
CA ARG A 33 55.42 38.37 -50.05
C ARG A 33 55.47 38.27 -48.52
N ALA A 34 56.51 38.81 -47.89
CA ALA A 34 56.61 38.84 -46.42
C ALA A 34 55.45 39.65 -45.80
N ALA A 35 55.14 40.82 -46.36
CA ALA A 35 54.03 41.66 -45.93
C ALA A 35 52.68 40.93 -46.07
N VAL A 36 52.43 40.25 -47.19
CA VAL A 36 51.21 39.46 -47.42
C VAL A 36 51.09 38.33 -46.39
N VAL A 37 52.17 37.60 -46.09
CA VAL A 37 52.16 36.54 -45.06
C VAL A 37 51.84 37.10 -43.67
N VAL A 38 52.42 38.24 -43.30
CA VAL A 38 52.13 38.88 -42.01
C VAL A 38 50.69 39.38 -41.96
N GLN A 39 50.22 40.07 -43.01
CA GLN A 39 48.87 40.61 -43.09
C GLN A 39 47.80 39.52 -43.07
N THR A 40 47.99 38.44 -43.84
CA THR A 40 47.06 37.29 -43.87
C THR A 40 46.97 36.61 -42.50
N ARG A 41 48.11 36.36 -41.85
CA ARG A 41 48.13 35.82 -40.48
C ARG A 41 47.44 36.75 -39.49
N TRP A 42 47.71 38.05 -39.55
CA TRP A 42 47.08 39.04 -38.67
C TRP A 42 45.55 39.10 -38.86
N ARG A 43 45.07 39.10 -40.11
CA ARG A 43 43.63 39.08 -40.42
C ARG A 43 42.97 37.80 -39.89
N ALA A 44 43.60 36.64 -40.09
CA ALA A 44 43.10 35.36 -39.59
C ALA A 44 43.03 35.31 -38.05
N LEU A 45 44.07 35.79 -37.36
CA LEU A 45 44.09 35.88 -35.90
C LEU A 45 43.02 36.82 -35.37
N THR A 46 42.83 37.97 -36.01
CA THR A 46 41.80 38.95 -35.64
C THR A 46 40.39 38.39 -35.84
N ALA A 47 40.14 37.72 -36.97
CA ALA A 47 38.86 37.04 -37.23
C ALA A 47 38.60 35.92 -36.22
N ARG A 48 39.62 35.11 -35.88
CA ARG A 48 39.51 34.05 -34.87
C ARG A 48 39.19 34.61 -33.50
N LYS A 49 39.85 35.70 -33.07
CA LYS A 49 39.56 36.37 -31.79
C LYS A 49 38.11 36.85 -31.72
N ARG A 50 37.62 37.50 -32.79
CA ARG A 50 36.22 37.96 -32.87
C ARG A 50 35.24 36.79 -32.82
N PHE A 51 35.48 35.74 -33.59
CA PHE A 51 34.62 34.55 -33.60
C PHE A 51 34.56 33.87 -32.23
N VAL A 52 35.70 33.69 -31.55
CA VAL A 52 35.75 33.09 -30.22
C VAL A 52 34.98 33.93 -29.21
N ALA A 53 35.12 35.27 -29.24
CA ALA A 53 34.36 36.17 -28.38
C ALA A 53 32.84 36.05 -28.62
N SER A 54 32.39 36.10 -29.87
CA SER A 54 30.98 35.94 -30.23
C SER A 54 30.44 34.57 -29.83
N ARG A 55 31.21 33.50 -30.06
CA ARG A 55 30.85 32.14 -29.65
C ARG A 55 30.71 32.03 -28.13
N GLN A 56 31.63 32.62 -27.36
CA GLN A 56 31.55 32.60 -25.90
C GLN A 56 30.31 33.34 -25.40
N ALA A 57 30.01 34.52 -25.95
CA ALA A 57 28.81 35.27 -25.62
C ALA A 57 27.53 34.46 -25.94
N ALA A 58 27.48 33.81 -27.12
CA ALA A 58 26.37 32.96 -27.50
C ALA A 58 26.16 31.78 -26.53
N ILE A 59 27.25 31.11 -26.11
CA ILE A 59 27.19 30.01 -25.14
C ILE A 59 26.62 30.48 -23.80
N VAL A 60 27.04 31.66 -23.31
CA VAL A 60 26.52 32.22 -22.05
C VAL A 60 25.02 32.49 -22.17
N ILE A 61 24.58 33.18 -23.24
CA ILE A 61 23.15 33.48 -23.47
C ILE A 61 22.33 32.18 -23.56
N GLN A 62 22.80 31.21 -24.33
CA GLN A 62 22.12 29.91 -24.48
C GLN A 62 22.03 29.15 -23.16
N SER A 63 23.10 29.14 -22.36
CA SER A 63 23.11 28.47 -21.06
C SER A 63 22.11 29.10 -20.08
N TYR A 64 22.07 30.44 -20.03
CA TYR A 64 21.14 31.17 -19.19
C TYR A 64 19.68 30.96 -19.63
N TYR A 65 19.42 30.95 -20.93
CA TYR A 65 18.09 30.68 -21.47
C TYR A 65 17.61 29.27 -21.12
N ARG A 66 18.46 28.25 -21.31
CA ARG A 66 18.16 26.86 -20.94
C ARG A 66 17.86 26.74 -19.44
N MET A 67 18.68 27.38 -18.59
CA MET A 67 18.45 27.45 -17.15
C MET A 67 17.11 28.11 -16.80
N ARG A 68 16.75 29.23 -17.44
CA ARG A 68 15.48 29.92 -17.18
C ARG A 68 14.27 29.06 -17.54
N ILE A 69 14.29 28.37 -18.68
CA ILE A 69 13.21 27.45 -19.08
C ILE A 69 13.07 26.32 -18.06
N ALA A 70 14.17 25.66 -17.71
CA ALA A 70 14.16 24.55 -16.76
C ALA A 70 13.62 25.00 -15.38
N THR A 71 14.06 26.17 -14.91
CA THR A 71 13.61 26.74 -13.64
C THR A 71 12.12 27.07 -13.65
N ARG A 72 11.60 27.67 -14.74
CA ARG A 72 10.17 27.95 -14.89
C ARG A 72 9.36 26.65 -14.85
N ARG A 73 9.76 25.64 -15.62
CA ARG A 73 9.09 24.32 -15.64
C ARG A 73 9.07 23.67 -14.26
N TYR A 74 10.21 23.68 -13.56
CA TYR A 74 10.31 23.15 -12.20
C TYR A 74 9.37 23.88 -11.23
N LYS A 75 9.36 25.22 -11.24
CA LYS A 75 8.49 26.03 -10.37
C LYS A 75 7.01 25.74 -10.63
N THR A 76 6.58 25.65 -11.90
CA THR A 76 5.20 25.32 -12.25
C THR A 76 4.79 23.95 -11.74
N ILE A 77 5.62 22.92 -11.97
CA ILE A 77 5.34 21.55 -11.50
C ILE A 77 5.31 21.50 -9.96
N LYS A 78 6.27 22.14 -9.30
CA LYS A 78 6.34 22.20 -7.83
C LYS A 78 5.10 22.87 -7.24
N TYR A 79 4.65 23.97 -7.83
CA TYR A 79 3.45 24.67 -7.38
C TYR A 79 2.20 23.80 -7.55
N ALA A 80 2.01 23.18 -8.73
CA ALA A 80 0.90 22.27 -8.97
C ALA A 80 0.88 21.10 -7.98
N ALA A 81 2.03 20.48 -7.73
CA ALA A 81 2.16 19.40 -6.75
C ALA A 81 1.80 19.86 -5.32
N LEU A 82 2.26 21.04 -4.92
CA LEU A 82 1.94 21.62 -3.61
C LEU A 82 0.43 21.86 -3.45
N ILE A 83 -0.21 22.43 -4.47
CA ILE A 83 -1.66 22.67 -4.47
C ILE A 83 -2.43 21.36 -4.31
N ILE A 84 -2.10 20.34 -5.12
CA ILE A 84 -2.72 19.00 -5.01
C ILE A 84 -2.54 18.42 -3.60
N GLN A 85 -1.34 18.53 -3.04
CA GLN A 85 -1.05 18.03 -1.69
C GLN A 85 -1.86 18.77 -0.61
N ILE A 86 -2.01 20.09 -0.70
CA ILE A 86 -2.83 20.88 0.23
C ILE A 86 -4.29 20.42 0.16
N TYR A 87 -4.87 20.37 -1.04
CA TYR A 87 -6.25 19.93 -1.23
C TYR A 87 -6.48 18.51 -0.73
N TRP A 88 -5.55 17.60 -1.02
CA TRP A 88 -5.65 16.22 -0.54
C TRP A 88 -5.59 16.12 0.99
N ARG A 89 -4.66 16.84 1.63
CA ARG A 89 -4.56 16.88 3.10
C ARG A 89 -5.83 17.45 3.73
N ALA A 90 -6.36 18.55 3.18
CA ALA A 90 -7.61 19.15 3.63
C ALA A 90 -8.79 18.18 3.47
N TYR A 91 -8.89 17.50 2.32
CA TYR A 91 -9.93 16.50 2.07
C TYR A 91 -9.86 15.32 3.05
N VAL A 92 -8.66 14.77 3.30
CA VAL A 92 -8.47 13.67 4.24
C VAL A 92 -8.83 14.08 5.67
N ALA A 93 -8.41 15.28 6.10
CA ALA A 93 -8.76 15.83 7.41
C ALA A 93 -10.28 16.02 7.55
N GLY A 94 -10.92 16.64 6.55
CA GLY A 94 -12.37 16.85 6.55
C GLY A 94 -13.16 15.55 6.53
N ARG A 95 -12.72 14.54 5.78
CA ARG A 95 -13.34 13.22 5.77
C ARG A 95 -13.25 12.52 7.12
N ARG A 96 -12.10 12.62 7.80
CA ARG A 96 -11.90 12.06 9.14
C ARG A 96 -12.85 12.71 10.15
N GLU A 97 -12.91 14.04 10.15
CA GLU A 97 -13.77 14.77 11.08
C GLU A 97 -15.26 14.50 10.81
N ARG A 98 -15.66 14.43 9.53
CA ARG A 98 -17.03 14.04 9.16
C ARG A 98 -17.41 12.66 9.69
N LEU A 99 -16.51 11.66 9.56
CA LEU A 99 -16.77 10.32 10.07
C LEU A 99 -16.89 10.32 11.61
N ARG A 100 -16.04 11.08 12.30
CA ARG A 100 -16.11 11.26 13.75
C ARG A 100 -17.45 11.89 14.17
N TYR A 101 -17.85 12.97 13.50
CA TYR A 101 -19.13 13.63 13.74
C TYR A 101 -20.32 12.70 13.51
N LEU A 102 -20.34 11.93 12.41
CA LEU A 102 -21.41 10.98 12.13
C LEU A 102 -21.51 9.89 13.20
N SER A 103 -20.37 9.36 13.67
CA SER A 103 -20.34 8.39 14.76
C SER A 103 -20.89 8.98 16.06
N LEU A 104 -20.45 10.19 16.43
CA LEU A 104 -20.93 10.88 17.63
C LEU A 104 -22.43 11.18 17.54
N ARG A 105 -22.90 11.66 16.39
CA ARG A 105 -24.32 11.91 16.13
C ARG A 105 -25.15 10.64 16.26
N GLN A 106 -24.67 9.52 15.71
CA GLN A 106 -25.38 8.24 15.82
C GLN A 106 -25.46 7.76 17.26
N ALA A 107 -24.37 7.88 18.03
CA ALA A 107 -24.36 7.57 19.46
C ALA A 107 -25.34 8.45 20.24
N ALA A 108 -25.33 9.76 20.02
CA ALA A 108 -26.25 10.70 20.64
C ALA A 108 -27.72 10.37 20.34
N ILE A 109 -28.07 10.11 19.07
CA ILE A 109 -29.43 9.70 18.67
C ILE A 109 -29.84 8.40 19.38
N THR A 110 -28.92 7.45 19.52
CA THR A 110 -29.18 6.16 20.18
C THR A 110 -29.47 6.34 21.67
N ILE A 111 -28.67 7.16 22.35
CA ILE A 111 -28.88 7.52 23.76
C ILE A 111 -30.21 8.24 23.93
N GLN A 112 -30.48 9.26 23.10
CA GLN A 112 -31.74 10.01 23.14
C GLN A 112 -32.96 9.11 22.94
N ARG A 113 -32.91 8.18 21.97
CA ARG A 113 -33.98 7.20 21.74
C ARG A 113 -34.20 6.30 22.96
N ARG A 114 -33.13 5.75 23.53
CA ARG A 114 -33.20 4.89 24.72
C ARG A 114 -33.74 5.63 25.94
N TYR A 115 -33.29 6.87 26.16
CA TYR A 115 -33.77 7.73 27.24
C TYR A 115 -35.27 8.02 27.10
N ARG A 116 -35.72 8.46 25.91
CA ARG A 116 -37.15 8.72 25.64
C ARG A 116 -38.00 7.48 25.88
N ARG A 117 -37.57 6.31 25.39
CA ARG A 117 -38.25 5.03 25.63
C ARG A 117 -38.34 4.70 27.12
N LYS A 118 -37.23 4.81 27.86
CA LYS A 118 -37.19 4.53 29.31
C LYS A 118 -38.05 5.48 30.11
N ARG A 119 -38.16 6.74 29.69
CA ARG A 119 -39.03 7.73 30.30
C ARG A 119 -40.51 7.33 30.12
N ILE A 120 -40.93 6.97 28.90
CA ILE A 120 -42.29 6.48 28.62
C ILE A 120 -42.58 5.20 29.42
N GLU A 121 -41.66 4.22 29.42
CA GLU A 121 -41.80 2.98 30.21
C GLU A 121 -41.98 3.26 31.72
N ARG A 122 -41.32 4.29 32.26
CA ARG A 122 -41.47 4.70 33.66
C ARG A 122 -42.82 5.37 33.92
N GLU A 123 -43.25 6.26 33.03
CA GLU A 123 -44.55 6.94 33.11
C GLU A 123 -45.70 5.93 33.01
N GLU A 124 -45.62 4.93 32.12
CA GLU A 124 -46.60 3.85 32.01
C GLU A 124 -46.57 2.89 33.19
N ARG A 125 -45.38 2.57 33.73
CA ARG A 125 -45.26 1.72 34.93
C ARG A 125 -45.88 2.42 36.14
N CYS A 126 -45.64 3.71 36.34
CA CYS A 126 -46.26 4.48 37.41
C CYS A 126 -47.79 4.45 37.28
N ARG A 127 -48.33 4.75 36.09
CA ARG A 127 -49.78 4.63 35.83
C ARG A 127 -50.35 3.24 36.13
N ARG A 128 -49.68 2.18 35.67
CA ARG A 128 -50.10 0.80 35.97
C ARG A 128 -50.03 0.47 37.45
N GLN A 129 -49.01 0.95 38.17
CA GLN A 129 -48.90 0.75 39.61
C GLN A 129 -50.02 1.49 40.36
N ASP A 130 -50.36 2.71 39.94
CA ASP A 130 -51.47 3.48 40.50
C ASP A 130 -52.83 2.79 40.24
N GLU A 131 -53.05 2.28 39.02
CA GLU A 131 -54.25 1.49 38.67
C GLU A 131 -54.34 0.18 39.46
N VAL A 132 -53.24 -0.58 39.56
CA VAL A 132 -53.19 -1.82 40.36
C VAL A 132 -53.38 -1.53 41.84
N ALA A 133 -52.82 -0.43 42.36
CA ALA A 133 -53.04 -0.02 43.75
C ALA A 133 -54.51 0.30 43.99
N LEU A 134 -55.17 1.01 43.07
CA LEU A 134 -56.61 1.31 43.14
C LEU A 134 -57.49 0.05 43.07
N ILE A 135 -57.12 -0.90 42.21
CA ILE A 135 -57.80 -2.20 42.13
C ILE A 135 -57.54 -3.02 43.40
N ALA A 136 -56.31 -3.03 43.92
CA ALA A 136 -55.95 -3.75 45.13
C ALA A 136 -56.58 -3.15 46.39
N THR A 137 -56.82 -1.83 46.44
CA THR A 137 -57.63 -1.22 47.52
C THR A 137 -59.09 -1.63 47.38
N LYS A 138 -59.65 -1.61 46.16
CA LYS A 138 -61.03 -2.12 45.92
C LYS A 138 -61.20 -3.58 46.28
N ILE A 139 -60.29 -4.45 45.83
CA ILE A 139 -60.31 -5.89 46.13
C ILE A 139 -60.08 -6.14 47.62
N ARG A 140 -59.27 -5.32 48.30
CA ARG A 140 -59.05 -5.43 49.75
C ARG A 140 -60.25 -4.96 50.56
N ASP A 141 -61.00 -3.97 50.08
CA ASP A 141 -62.25 -3.52 50.67
C ASP A 141 -63.40 -4.53 50.39
N GLU A 142 -63.35 -5.27 49.27
CA GLU A 142 -64.37 -6.25 48.86
C GLU A 142 -64.09 -7.70 49.32
N CYS A 143 -62.82 -8.10 49.51
CA CYS A 143 -62.40 -9.46 49.81
C CYS A 143 -61.28 -9.47 50.87
N GLY A 144 -61.57 -10.02 52.05
CA GLY A 144 -60.56 -10.33 53.05
C GLY A 144 -59.64 -11.48 52.63
N GLU A 145 -58.34 -11.28 52.85
CA GLU A 145 -57.24 -12.27 52.87
C GLU A 145 -56.68 -12.81 51.54
N ALA A 146 -55.37 -13.04 51.55
CA ALA A 146 -54.48 -13.20 50.39
C ALA A 146 -54.10 -14.66 50.11
N ILE A 147 -53.83 -14.99 48.83
CA ILE A 147 -53.08 -16.19 48.41
C ILE A 147 -52.11 -15.83 47.25
N PRO A 148 -50.90 -16.44 47.18
CA PRO A 148 -49.72 -15.91 46.47
C PRO A 148 -49.52 -16.42 45.03
N GLY A 149 -49.12 -15.49 44.16
CA GLY A 149 -47.88 -15.51 43.38
C GLY A 149 -47.66 -16.58 42.31
N ASP A 150 -47.87 -16.19 41.05
CA ASP A 150 -47.44 -16.95 39.86
C ASP A 150 -46.29 -16.25 39.09
N GLN A 151 -45.64 -17.07 38.27
CA GLN A 151 -44.25 -17.10 37.83
C GLN A 151 -43.70 -15.91 37.00
N ASP A 152 -42.41 -15.65 37.22
CA ASP A 152 -41.56 -14.74 36.47
C ASP A 152 -41.05 -15.40 35.16
N VAL A 153 -41.51 -14.89 34.01
CA VAL A 153 -41.23 -15.41 32.65
C VAL A 153 -40.00 -14.76 32.00
N THR A 154 -39.23 -13.92 32.70
CA THR A 154 -38.28 -13.00 32.01
C THR A 154 -36.80 -13.44 31.91
N THR A 155 -36.45 -14.68 32.25
CA THR A 155 -35.03 -15.15 32.30
C THR A 155 -34.59 -16.14 31.20
N LYS A 156 -35.20 -16.13 30.01
CA LYS A 156 -34.80 -17.04 28.89
C LYS A 156 -33.82 -16.48 27.84
N LEU A 157 -33.21 -15.31 28.02
CA LEU A 157 -32.41 -14.66 26.96
C LEU A 157 -30.88 -14.86 27.03
N ALA A 158 -30.36 -15.76 27.85
CA ALA A 158 -28.91 -15.95 27.95
C ALA A 158 -28.48 -17.39 28.29
N LEU A 159 -29.02 -18.39 27.57
CA LEU A 159 -28.56 -19.78 27.69
C LEU A 159 -27.95 -20.30 26.36
N PRO A 160 -26.95 -21.21 26.43
CA PRO A 160 -26.25 -21.82 25.27
C PRO A 160 -27.12 -22.70 24.34
N GLY A 161 -28.43 -22.51 24.31
CA GLY A 161 -29.39 -23.28 23.52
C GLY A 161 -30.33 -22.44 22.67
N SER A 162 -30.05 -21.15 22.45
CA SER A 162 -30.83 -20.35 21.50
C SER A 162 -30.38 -20.66 20.07
N ASP A 163 -31.32 -21.00 19.19
CA ASP A 163 -31.09 -21.23 17.75
C ASP A 163 -30.49 -20.03 17.01
N TYR A 164 -30.32 -18.89 17.67
CA TYR A 164 -29.74 -17.65 17.13
C TYR A 164 -28.42 -17.85 16.37
N TRP A 165 -27.45 -18.60 16.92
CA TRP A 165 -26.18 -18.82 16.22
C TRP A 165 -26.32 -19.75 15.01
N GLN A 166 -27.29 -20.68 15.06
CA GLN A 166 -27.62 -21.52 13.91
C GLN A 166 -28.31 -20.70 12.82
N GLU A 167 -29.25 -19.82 13.17
CA GLU A 167 -29.88 -18.88 12.25
C GLU A 167 -28.86 -17.92 11.62
N MET A 168 -27.90 -17.42 12.40
CA MET A 168 -26.87 -16.53 11.86
C MET A 168 -25.97 -17.22 10.82
N ILE A 169 -25.64 -18.50 11.03
CA ILE A 169 -24.88 -19.30 10.07
C ILE A 169 -25.73 -19.73 8.88
N SER A 170 -27.03 -20.02 9.07
CA SER A 170 -27.93 -20.34 7.96
C SER A 170 -28.07 -19.14 7.01
N VAL A 171 -28.15 -17.92 7.54
CA VAL A 171 -28.13 -16.68 6.75
C VAL A 171 -26.84 -16.51 5.96
N LEU A 172 -25.68 -16.85 6.55
CA LEU A 172 -24.40 -16.82 5.84
C LEU A 172 -24.40 -17.79 4.63
N ARG A 173 -24.94 -19.00 4.83
CA ARG A 173 -25.02 -20.04 3.79
C ARG A 173 -26.02 -19.72 2.69
N SER A 174 -27.09 -18.97 3.01
CA SER A 174 -28.13 -18.55 2.06
C SER A 174 -27.86 -17.18 1.42
N CYS A 175 -26.64 -16.64 1.53
CA CYS A 175 -26.31 -15.33 0.98
C CYS A 175 -26.28 -15.34 -0.56
N ASN A 176 -27.34 -14.83 -1.19
CA ASN A 176 -27.42 -14.71 -2.66
C ASN A 176 -26.73 -13.45 -3.23
N SER A 177 -26.24 -12.56 -2.37
CA SER A 177 -25.58 -11.31 -2.78
C SER A 177 -24.27 -11.11 -2.03
N VAL A 178 -23.22 -10.71 -2.78
CA VAL A 178 -21.90 -10.38 -2.23
C VAL A 178 -21.98 -9.27 -1.17
N GLY A 179 -22.94 -8.36 -1.30
CA GLY A 179 -23.17 -7.29 -0.31
C GLY A 179 -23.72 -7.80 1.02
N MET A 180 -24.65 -8.75 0.98
CA MET A 180 -25.18 -9.42 2.18
C MET A 180 -24.09 -10.26 2.84
N LEU A 181 -23.37 -11.06 2.04
CA LEU A 181 -22.25 -11.86 2.51
C LEU A 181 -21.18 -11.01 3.22
N LEU A 182 -20.79 -9.89 2.62
CA LEU A 182 -19.81 -8.98 3.22
C LEU A 182 -20.33 -8.37 4.54
N THR A 183 -21.62 -8.05 4.62
CA THR A 183 -22.23 -7.51 5.85
C THR A 183 -22.25 -8.55 6.96
N CYS A 184 -22.65 -9.79 6.64
CA CYS A 184 -22.61 -10.92 7.57
C CYS A 184 -21.19 -11.18 8.08
N LEU A 185 -20.20 -11.23 7.19
CA LEU A 185 -18.79 -11.44 7.57
C LEU A 185 -18.24 -10.28 8.41
N ASN A 186 -18.62 -9.02 8.15
CA ASN A 186 -18.21 -7.91 9.01
C ASN A 186 -18.77 -8.06 10.43
N SER A 187 -20.03 -8.48 10.57
CA SER A 187 -20.63 -8.72 11.88
C SER A 187 -19.98 -9.93 12.59
N LEU A 188 -19.64 -10.99 11.85
CA LEU A 188 -18.92 -12.14 12.42
C LEU A 188 -17.49 -11.77 12.85
N ASP A 189 -16.77 -10.95 12.07
CA ASP A 189 -15.43 -10.48 12.41
C ASP A 189 -15.45 -9.65 13.71
N THR A 190 -16.43 -8.77 13.91
CA THR A 190 -16.55 -8.03 15.18
C THR A 190 -16.89 -8.94 16.35
N ILE A 191 -17.81 -9.88 16.19
CA ILE A 191 -18.22 -10.81 17.26
C ILE A 191 -17.06 -11.72 17.68
N THR A 192 -16.33 -12.29 16.71
CA THR A 192 -15.20 -13.21 16.97
C THR A 192 -14.01 -12.52 17.65
N ILE A 193 -13.85 -11.20 17.46
CA ILE A 193 -12.86 -10.40 18.21
C ILE A 193 -13.33 -10.12 19.64
N LEU A 194 -14.63 -9.89 19.84
CA LEU A 194 -15.20 -9.47 21.14
C LEU A 194 -15.48 -10.63 22.10
N SER A 195 -15.86 -11.80 21.60
CA SER A 195 -16.30 -12.92 22.45
C SER A 195 -15.57 -14.23 22.10
N PRO A 196 -14.55 -14.61 22.89
CA PRO A 196 -13.81 -15.85 22.68
C PRO A 196 -14.65 -17.12 22.95
N THR A 197 -15.71 -17.03 23.76
CA THR A 197 -16.64 -18.14 24.04
C THR A 197 -17.53 -18.44 22.84
N VAL A 198 -18.00 -17.40 22.15
CA VAL A 198 -18.79 -17.53 20.91
C VAL A 198 -17.97 -18.16 19.78
N CYS A 199 -16.66 -17.93 19.75
CA CYS A 199 -15.78 -18.55 18.75
C CYS A 199 -15.83 -20.08 18.79
N VAL A 200 -15.97 -20.69 19.97
CA VAL A 200 -16.11 -22.15 20.13
C VAL A 200 -17.41 -22.62 19.48
N ILE A 201 -18.53 -21.99 19.86
CA ILE A 201 -19.86 -22.31 19.35
C ILE A 201 -19.88 -22.20 17.81
N LEU A 202 -19.33 -21.12 17.26
CA LEU A 202 -19.26 -20.92 15.81
C LEU A 202 -18.40 -21.98 15.10
N CYS A 203 -17.29 -22.41 15.73
CA CYS A 203 -16.46 -23.48 15.21
C CYS A 203 -17.18 -24.84 15.22
N GLU A 204 -17.94 -25.14 16.27
CA GLU A 204 -18.78 -26.35 16.35
C GLU A 204 -19.88 -26.37 15.28
N LEU A 205 -20.41 -25.20 14.93
CA LEU A 205 -21.37 -25.02 13.84
C LEU A 205 -20.72 -24.98 12.43
N ASN A 206 -19.45 -25.38 12.33
CA ASN A 206 -18.70 -25.55 11.08
C ASN A 206 -18.36 -24.25 10.32
N LEU A 207 -18.33 -23.11 11.01
CA LEU A 207 -18.05 -21.80 10.40
C LEU A 207 -16.72 -21.75 9.63
N ALA A 208 -15.68 -22.43 10.13
CA ALA A 208 -14.37 -22.41 9.47
C ALA A 208 -14.43 -22.94 8.03
N ASN A 209 -15.18 -24.02 7.79
CA ASN A 209 -15.37 -24.58 6.45
C ASN A 209 -16.18 -23.64 5.56
N ASP A 210 -17.24 -23.01 6.08
CA ASP A 210 -18.03 -22.02 5.33
C ASP A 210 -17.17 -20.83 4.87
N ILE A 211 -16.28 -20.35 5.75
CA ILE A 211 -15.35 -19.25 5.44
C ILE A 211 -14.31 -19.69 4.41
N TYR A 212 -13.75 -20.91 4.53
CA TYR A 212 -12.83 -21.45 3.54
C TYR A 212 -13.47 -21.64 2.16
N ASN A 213 -14.69 -22.16 2.11
CA ASN A 213 -15.47 -22.29 0.87
C ASN A 213 -15.72 -20.91 0.23
N THR A 214 -16.00 -19.89 1.05
CA THR A 214 -16.13 -18.50 0.59
C THR A 214 -14.82 -17.98 -0.03
N ILE A 215 -13.66 -18.30 0.56
CA ILE A 215 -12.35 -17.95 -0.01
C ILE A 215 -12.10 -18.70 -1.32
N ALA A 216 -12.48 -19.97 -1.40
CA ALA A 216 -12.29 -20.80 -2.59
C ALA A 216 -13.08 -20.29 -3.81
N GLN A 217 -14.25 -19.67 -3.59
CA GLN A 217 -15.10 -19.08 -4.64
C GLN A 217 -14.60 -17.72 -5.18
N ASN A 218 -13.34 -17.35 -4.93
CA ASN A 218 -12.80 -16.05 -5.31
C ASN A 218 -12.78 -15.75 -6.81
N ASN A 219 -13.59 -14.77 -7.22
CA ASN A 219 -13.69 -14.27 -8.60
C ASN A 219 -12.85 -13.01 -8.89
N ARG A 220 -12.02 -12.56 -7.93
CA ARG A 220 -11.09 -11.41 -8.02
C ARG A 220 -11.74 -10.03 -8.17
N SER A 221 -13.06 -9.93 -8.08
CA SER A 221 -13.74 -8.63 -8.10
C SER A 221 -13.42 -7.83 -6.84
N LEU A 222 -13.43 -6.49 -6.93
CA LEU A 222 -13.13 -5.62 -5.79
C LEU A 222 -14.01 -5.91 -4.55
N PRO A 223 -15.34 -6.16 -4.68
CA PRO A 223 -16.17 -6.57 -3.54
C PRO A 223 -15.76 -7.93 -2.97
N TRP A 224 -15.39 -8.90 -3.81
CA TRP A 224 -14.99 -10.22 -3.36
C TRP A 224 -13.63 -10.21 -2.64
N MET A 225 -12.70 -9.35 -3.05
CA MET A 225 -11.44 -9.16 -2.34
C MET A 225 -11.67 -8.66 -0.89
N LYS A 226 -12.69 -7.82 -0.67
CA LYS A 226 -13.10 -7.42 0.69
C LYS A 226 -13.75 -8.55 1.48
N VAL A 227 -14.50 -9.43 0.82
CA VAL A 227 -15.03 -10.67 1.43
C VAL A 227 -13.87 -11.55 1.89
N CYS A 228 -12.88 -11.80 1.03
CA CYS A 228 -11.67 -12.55 1.37
C CYS A 228 -10.87 -11.91 2.51
N LEU A 229 -10.80 -10.57 2.57
CA LEU A 229 -10.15 -9.85 3.67
C LEU A 229 -10.79 -10.20 5.02
N ARG A 230 -12.11 -10.09 5.13
CA ARG A 230 -12.86 -10.37 6.37
C ARG A 230 -12.82 -11.85 6.72
N ALA A 231 -12.98 -12.72 5.72
CA ALA A 231 -12.80 -14.15 5.87
C ALA A 231 -11.43 -14.51 6.48
N CYS A 232 -10.34 -13.95 5.94
CA CYS A 232 -9.00 -14.17 6.50
C CYS A 232 -8.84 -13.60 7.91
N SER A 233 -9.41 -12.42 8.20
CA SER A 233 -9.38 -11.81 9.55
C SER A 233 -10.05 -12.71 10.60
N ILE A 234 -11.22 -13.27 10.29
CA ILE A 234 -11.93 -14.20 11.16
C ILE A 234 -11.07 -15.44 11.41
N LEU A 235 -10.54 -16.07 10.35
CA LEU A 235 -9.72 -17.28 10.47
C LEU A 235 -8.42 -17.02 11.27
N ILE A 236 -7.77 -15.86 11.09
CA ILE A 236 -6.62 -15.47 11.90
C ILE A 236 -7.00 -15.40 13.37
N THR A 237 -8.14 -14.75 13.66
CA THR A 237 -8.64 -14.60 15.03
C THR A 237 -8.91 -15.96 15.67
N LEU A 238 -9.58 -16.87 14.95
CA LEU A 238 -9.85 -18.23 15.40
C LEU A 238 -8.57 -19.10 15.54
N THR A 239 -7.53 -18.85 14.74
CA THR A 239 -6.26 -19.60 14.81
C THR A 239 -5.40 -19.19 16.01
N LYS A 240 -5.50 -17.92 16.42
CA LYS A 240 -4.75 -17.37 17.56
C LYS A 240 -5.22 -17.89 18.92
N TYR A 241 -6.49 -18.28 19.05
CA TYR A 241 -6.99 -18.97 20.24
C TYR A 241 -6.64 -20.47 20.17
N SER A 242 -6.00 -20.98 21.22
CA SER A 242 -5.49 -22.37 21.27
C SER A 242 -6.60 -23.41 21.12
N TYR A 243 -7.78 -23.18 21.70
CA TYR A 243 -8.90 -24.12 21.71
C TYR A 243 -9.70 -24.16 20.40
N THR A 244 -9.71 -23.08 19.60
CA THR A 244 -10.36 -23.07 18.27
C THR A 244 -9.42 -23.43 17.13
N ARG A 245 -8.10 -23.41 17.35
CA ARG A 245 -7.08 -23.70 16.33
C ARG A 245 -7.32 -25.01 15.58
N LYS A 246 -7.72 -26.07 16.28
CA LYS A 246 -8.00 -27.40 15.71
C LYS A 246 -9.10 -27.39 14.63
N TYR A 247 -10.07 -26.47 14.71
CA TYR A 247 -11.15 -26.37 13.73
C TYR A 247 -10.72 -25.66 12.44
N VAL A 248 -9.71 -24.79 12.54
CA VAL A 248 -9.20 -23.99 11.41
C VAL A 248 -8.10 -24.73 10.64
N LEU A 249 -7.36 -25.63 11.29
CA LEU A 249 -6.31 -26.44 10.65
C LEU A 249 -6.90 -27.45 9.64
N LYS A 250 -7.16 -26.96 8.43
CA LYS A 250 -7.73 -27.73 7.32
C LYS A 250 -6.77 -27.75 6.13
N LYS A 251 -6.03 -28.86 5.97
CA LYS A 251 -4.99 -29.04 4.94
C LYS A 251 -5.56 -28.97 3.52
N GLU A 252 -6.82 -29.37 3.33
CA GLU A 252 -7.53 -29.36 2.03
C GLU A 252 -7.68 -27.97 1.41
N TYR A 253 -7.74 -26.91 2.23
CA TYR A 253 -7.86 -25.53 1.76
C TYR A 253 -6.52 -24.81 1.55
N ALA A 254 -5.39 -25.48 1.80
CA ALA A 254 -4.06 -24.89 1.63
C ALA A 254 -3.84 -24.35 0.22
N LEU A 255 -4.27 -25.09 -0.80
CA LEU A 255 -4.21 -24.64 -2.20
C LEU A 255 -5.09 -23.42 -2.46
N ALA A 256 -6.27 -23.34 -1.85
CA ALA A 256 -7.18 -22.20 -2.00
C ALA A 256 -6.57 -20.92 -1.41
N LEU A 257 -5.91 -21.02 -0.24
CA LEU A 257 -5.19 -19.89 0.37
C LEU A 257 -4.00 -19.44 -0.49
N VAL A 258 -3.20 -20.36 -1.01
CA VAL A 258 -2.05 -20.00 -1.88
C VAL A 258 -2.53 -19.38 -3.20
N LYS A 259 -3.67 -19.84 -3.75
CA LYS A 259 -4.34 -19.21 -4.89
C LYS A 259 -4.83 -17.79 -4.54
N LEU A 260 -5.37 -17.55 -3.35
CA LEU A 260 -5.73 -16.21 -2.89
C LEU A 260 -4.48 -15.33 -2.73
N LEU A 261 -3.38 -15.88 -2.24
CA LEU A 261 -2.12 -15.16 -2.05
C LEU A 261 -1.54 -14.64 -3.38
N ILE A 262 -1.55 -15.46 -4.43
CA ILE A 262 -1.06 -15.02 -5.75
C ILE A 262 -2.00 -14.00 -6.41
N THR A 263 -3.33 -14.15 -6.26
CA THR A 263 -4.30 -13.22 -6.86
C THR A 263 -4.33 -11.86 -6.17
N SER A 264 -4.01 -11.83 -4.87
CA SER A 264 -3.96 -10.61 -4.06
C SER A 264 -2.65 -9.82 -4.16
N LEU A 265 -1.72 -10.17 -5.06
CA LEU A 265 -0.43 -9.45 -5.22
C LEU A 265 -0.56 -7.93 -5.44
N LYS A 266 -1.68 -7.46 -6.02
CA LYS A 266 -1.96 -6.03 -6.21
C LYS A 266 -2.68 -5.37 -5.04
N ASP A 267 -3.31 -6.16 -4.16
CA ASP A 267 -4.07 -5.69 -3.00
C ASP A 267 -3.29 -6.02 -1.72
N LYS A 268 -2.56 -5.00 -1.23
CA LYS A 268 -1.66 -5.14 -0.08
C LYS A 268 -2.40 -5.66 1.16
N GLU A 269 -3.64 -5.23 1.41
CA GLU A 269 -4.35 -5.61 2.64
C GLU A 269 -4.72 -7.10 2.61
N VAL A 270 -5.33 -7.57 1.53
CA VAL A 270 -5.73 -8.98 1.39
C VAL A 270 -4.51 -9.88 1.39
N PHE A 271 -3.43 -9.46 0.70
CA PHE A 271 -2.19 -10.20 0.67
C PHE A 271 -1.63 -10.43 2.07
N LEU A 272 -1.53 -9.38 2.89
CA LEU A 272 -0.94 -9.47 4.23
C LEU A 272 -1.79 -10.31 5.17
N HIS A 273 -3.13 -10.25 5.08
CA HIS A 273 -4.00 -11.12 5.87
C HIS A 273 -3.87 -12.58 5.44
N CYS A 274 -3.92 -12.85 4.13
CA CYS A 274 -3.77 -14.20 3.60
C CYS A 274 -2.39 -14.79 3.95
N ALA A 275 -1.32 -14.01 3.80
CA ALA A 275 0.05 -14.41 4.14
C ALA A 275 0.18 -14.68 5.65
N THR A 276 -0.40 -13.83 6.50
CA THR A 276 -0.39 -14.02 7.96
C THR A 276 -1.14 -15.29 8.34
N LEU A 277 -2.29 -15.56 7.73
CA LEU A 277 -3.05 -16.79 7.95
C LEU A 277 -2.24 -18.04 7.56
N ILE A 278 -1.67 -18.06 6.35
CA ILE A 278 -0.84 -19.18 5.88
C ILE A 278 0.34 -19.40 6.85
N TRP A 279 1.02 -18.33 7.25
CA TRP A 279 2.15 -18.40 8.17
C TRP A 279 1.76 -18.93 9.56
N LEU A 280 0.61 -18.51 10.11
CA LEU A 280 0.08 -19.01 11.38
C LEU A 280 -0.28 -20.50 11.31
N LEU A 281 -0.91 -20.94 10.23
CA LEU A 281 -1.25 -22.35 10.03
C LEU A 281 0.00 -23.21 9.82
N SER A 282 1.03 -22.65 9.17
CA SER A 282 2.30 -23.35 8.92
C SER A 282 3.17 -23.51 10.17
N GLN A 283 2.79 -22.92 11.31
CA GLN A 283 3.44 -23.24 12.59
C GLN A 283 3.14 -24.68 13.04
N ASP A 284 2.07 -25.28 12.51
CA ASP A 284 1.76 -26.69 12.69
C ASP A 284 2.56 -27.52 11.67
N GLU A 285 3.36 -28.47 12.17
CA GLU A 285 4.28 -29.29 11.36
C GLU A 285 3.53 -30.06 10.26
N ASP A 286 2.35 -30.51 10.61
CA ASP A 286 1.47 -31.33 9.79
C ASP A 286 0.86 -30.53 8.63
N TYR A 287 0.60 -29.23 8.85
CA TYR A 287 0.18 -28.30 7.81
C TYR A 287 1.35 -27.85 6.93
N SER A 288 2.53 -27.60 7.53
CA SER A 288 3.74 -27.24 6.78
C SER A 288 4.15 -28.35 5.80
N LYS A 289 4.13 -29.61 6.24
CA LYS A 289 4.37 -30.78 5.37
C LYS A 289 3.36 -30.84 4.22
N ALA A 290 2.08 -30.58 4.47
CA ALA A 290 1.06 -30.57 3.43
C ALA A 290 1.30 -29.47 2.37
N LEU A 291 1.80 -28.29 2.77
CA LEU A 291 2.21 -27.24 1.84
C LEU A 291 3.41 -27.67 0.98
N ALA A 292 4.42 -28.30 1.59
CA ALA A 292 5.64 -28.73 0.92
C ALA A 292 5.44 -29.95 -0.01
N MET A 293 4.51 -30.85 0.32
CA MET A 293 4.26 -32.05 -0.48
C MET A 293 3.46 -31.75 -1.76
N CYS A 294 2.67 -30.68 -1.81
CA CYS A 294 1.82 -30.37 -2.96
C CYS A 294 2.61 -29.67 -4.09
N PRO A 295 2.81 -30.30 -5.27
CA PRO A 295 3.63 -29.73 -6.35
C PRO A 295 3.09 -28.39 -6.86
N GLN A 296 1.76 -28.25 -6.92
CA GLN A 296 1.09 -27.04 -7.38
C GLN A 296 1.32 -25.86 -6.42
N ILE A 297 1.30 -26.11 -5.11
CA ILE A 297 1.59 -25.09 -4.09
C ILE A 297 3.04 -24.64 -4.20
N ASN A 298 3.97 -25.59 -4.31
CA ASN A 298 5.40 -25.29 -4.49
C ASN A 298 5.66 -24.41 -5.72
N TRP A 299 5.02 -24.74 -6.85
CA TRP A 299 5.13 -23.94 -8.07
C TRP A 299 4.59 -22.51 -7.88
N LEU A 300 3.41 -22.36 -7.26
CA LEU A 300 2.82 -21.05 -6.98
C LEU A 300 3.69 -20.22 -6.02
N MET A 301 4.22 -20.84 -4.98
CA MET A 301 5.09 -20.17 -4.01
C MET A 301 6.41 -19.71 -4.64
N LYS A 302 7.02 -20.52 -5.53
CA LYS A 302 8.20 -20.09 -6.31
C LYS A 302 7.89 -18.88 -7.19
N ASN A 303 6.73 -18.85 -7.86
CA ASN A 303 6.31 -17.72 -8.68
C ASN A 303 6.10 -16.44 -7.86
N ILE A 304 5.47 -16.56 -6.68
CA ILE A 304 5.29 -15.43 -5.76
C ILE A 304 6.66 -14.92 -5.30
N GLN A 305 7.55 -15.84 -4.91
CA GLN A 305 8.92 -15.51 -4.50
C GLN A 305 9.66 -14.73 -5.59
N GLN A 306 9.66 -15.19 -6.84
CA GLN A 306 10.32 -14.50 -7.96
C GLN A 306 9.73 -13.10 -8.23
N LYS A 307 8.41 -12.93 -8.09
CA LYS A 307 7.74 -11.64 -8.33
C LYS A 307 7.97 -10.62 -7.20
N VAL A 308 8.14 -11.08 -5.97
CA VAL A 308 8.17 -10.22 -4.76
C VAL A 308 9.59 -10.01 -4.23
N LEU A 309 10.45 -11.03 -4.25
CA LEU A 309 11.79 -10.99 -3.67
C LEU A 309 12.83 -10.75 -4.77
N LYS A 310 13.15 -9.47 -5.01
CA LYS A 310 14.31 -9.08 -5.81
C LYS A 310 15.60 -9.28 -5.00
N GLU A 311 16.72 -9.57 -5.65
CA GLU A 311 18.02 -9.83 -5.01
C GLU A 311 18.43 -8.75 -3.99
N THR A 312 18.12 -7.49 -4.29
CA THR A 312 18.37 -6.33 -3.41
C THR A 312 17.58 -6.37 -2.11
N VAL A 313 16.36 -6.90 -2.12
CA VAL A 313 15.50 -7.05 -0.95
C VAL A 313 15.96 -8.21 -0.09
N VAL A 314 16.37 -9.31 -0.71
CA VAL A 314 16.94 -10.48 -0.01
C VAL A 314 18.21 -10.10 0.76
N ALA A 315 19.12 -9.36 0.12
CA ALA A 315 20.34 -8.85 0.77
C ALA A 315 20.06 -7.88 1.93
N ARG A 316 18.97 -7.10 1.85
CA ARG A 316 18.53 -6.20 2.93
C ARG A 316 17.92 -6.96 4.09
N LEU A 317 17.15 -8.01 3.83
CA LEU A 317 16.54 -8.87 4.85
C LEU A 317 17.60 -9.65 5.64
N GLN A 318 18.65 -10.14 4.98
CA GLN A 318 19.77 -10.84 5.64
C GLN A 318 20.60 -9.95 6.58
N LYS A 319 20.57 -8.62 6.40
CA LYS A 319 21.30 -7.65 7.23
C LYS A 319 20.55 -7.20 8.48
N LEU A 320 19.24 -7.47 8.58
CA LEU A 320 18.43 -7.10 9.74
C LEU A 320 18.69 -8.07 10.89
N LYS A 321 19.47 -7.64 11.89
CA LYS A 321 19.53 -8.29 13.21
C LYS A 321 18.16 -8.10 13.88
N ASP A 322 17.54 -9.19 14.34
CA ASP A 322 16.20 -9.28 14.96
C ASP A 322 14.97 -9.39 14.01
N LEU A 323 15.05 -10.24 12.97
CA LEU A 323 13.89 -10.58 12.11
C LEU A 323 12.69 -11.14 12.90
N GLU A 324 12.91 -11.77 14.05
CA GLU A 324 11.86 -12.43 14.85
C GLU A 324 10.88 -11.46 15.54
N LYS A 325 11.29 -10.22 15.78
CA LYS A 325 10.42 -9.17 16.36
C LYS A 325 9.40 -8.64 15.35
N LEU A 326 9.63 -8.86 14.04
CA LEU A 326 8.75 -8.43 12.97
C LEU A 326 7.66 -9.46 12.63
N TYR A 327 7.75 -10.69 13.17
CA TYR A 327 6.73 -11.71 12.95
C TYR A 327 5.43 -11.40 13.68
N PRO A 328 4.27 -11.74 13.09
CA PRO A 328 2.99 -11.62 13.75
C PRO A 328 2.94 -12.42 15.06
N SER A 329 2.19 -11.94 16.06
CA SER A 329 1.98 -12.70 17.30
C SER A 329 1.11 -13.95 17.05
N CYS A 330 1.54 -15.09 17.60
CA CYS A 330 0.76 -16.33 17.65
C CYS A 330 -0.32 -16.32 18.76
N GLU A 331 -0.26 -15.34 19.67
CA GLU A 331 -1.18 -15.18 20.79
C GLU A 331 -2.33 -14.20 20.46
N PRO A 332 -3.48 -14.29 21.17
CA PRO A 332 -4.58 -13.34 21.03
C PRO A 332 -4.16 -11.90 21.36
N ASP A 333 -4.71 -10.93 20.61
CA ASP A 333 -4.27 -9.53 20.61
C ASP A 333 -4.58 -8.74 21.91
N ARG A 334 -5.14 -9.38 22.95
CA ARG A 334 -5.62 -8.69 24.16
C ARG A 334 -4.50 -8.22 25.10
N ASN A 335 -3.31 -8.84 25.07
CA ASN A 335 -2.28 -8.60 26.09
C ASN A 335 -0.87 -8.29 25.54
N ASN A 336 -0.63 -8.26 24.23
CA ASN A 336 0.73 -8.27 23.69
C ASN A 336 1.01 -7.04 22.79
N VAL A 337 1.59 -5.98 23.36
CA VAL A 337 1.89 -4.70 22.67
C VAL A 337 3.18 -4.78 21.81
N GLN A 338 3.97 -5.84 21.98
CA GLN A 338 5.33 -5.91 21.42
C GLN A 338 5.40 -6.43 19.97
N LYS A 339 4.41 -7.21 19.50
CA LYS A 339 4.42 -7.83 18.16
C LYS A 339 3.22 -7.41 17.33
N PRO A 340 3.38 -7.17 16.01
CA PRO A 340 2.28 -6.75 15.17
C PRO A 340 1.22 -7.86 15.02
N ARG A 341 -0.05 -7.50 14.83
CA ARG A 341 -1.14 -8.46 14.59
C ARG A 341 -0.98 -9.20 13.25
N LEU A 342 -0.45 -8.50 12.24
CA LEU A 342 -0.30 -8.93 10.86
C LEU A 342 1.10 -8.58 10.35
N PHE A 343 1.53 -9.21 9.26
CA PHE A 343 2.71 -8.74 8.54
C PHE A 343 2.54 -7.29 8.06
N THR A 344 3.61 -6.50 8.11
CA THR A 344 3.63 -5.10 7.68
C THR A 344 4.13 -4.92 6.23
N ASP A 345 4.90 -5.89 5.75
CA ASP A 345 5.58 -5.88 4.45
C ASP A 345 5.37 -7.21 3.69
N ILE A 346 5.06 -7.10 2.40
CA ILE A 346 4.78 -8.23 1.49
C ILE A 346 6.03 -9.10 1.31
N SER A 347 7.19 -8.48 1.11
CA SER A 347 8.45 -9.20 0.89
C SER A 347 8.88 -9.95 2.13
N PHE A 348 8.68 -9.36 3.31
CA PHE A 348 8.96 -10.04 4.57
C PHE A 348 7.99 -11.21 4.82
N ALA A 349 6.69 -11.04 4.54
CA ALA A 349 5.70 -12.10 4.68
C ALA A 349 6.00 -13.32 3.79
N VAL A 350 6.41 -13.09 2.54
CA VAL A 350 6.79 -14.18 1.62
C VAL A 350 8.05 -14.89 2.10
N ALA A 351 9.07 -14.14 2.55
CA ALA A 351 10.29 -14.74 3.09
C ALA A 351 10.01 -15.61 4.32
N ALA A 352 9.09 -15.18 5.19
CA ALA A 352 8.66 -15.92 6.38
C ALA A 352 8.03 -17.28 6.04
N ILE A 353 7.09 -17.28 5.10
CA ILE A 353 6.39 -18.51 4.66
C ILE A 353 7.38 -19.47 4.00
N VAL A 354 8.24 -18.97 3.11
CA VAL A 354 9.23 -19.80 2.40
C VAL A 354 10.23 -20.44 3.36
N LYS A 355 10.62 -19.75 4.44
CA LYS A 355 11.52 -20.29 5.47
C LYS A 355 10.92 -21.53 6.13
N ILE A 356 9.63 -21.48 6.49
CA ILE A 356 8.93 -22.56 7.19
C ILE A 356 8.66 -23.76 6.28
N THR A 357 8.38 -23.54 5.00
CA THR A 357 8.11 -24.63 4.05
C THR A 357 9.38 -25.38 3.58
N ARG A 358 10.58 -24.88 3.92
CA ARG A 358 11.87 -25.48 3.53
C ARG A 358 12.56 -26.23 4.68
N THR A 359 12.15 -25.96 5.92
CA THR A 359 12.52 -26.71 7.12
C THR A 359 11.59 -27.89 7.27
#